data_AF-A0A0C9S478-F1
#
_entry.id   AF-A0A0C9S478-F1
#
_cell.length_a   1.000
_cell.length_b   1.000
_cell.length_c   1.000
_cell.angle_alpha   90.00
_cell.angle_beta   90.00
_cell.angle_gamma   90.00
#
_symmetry.space_group_name_H-M   'P 1'
#
loop_
_entity.id
_entity.type
_entity.pdbx_description
1 polymer ?
#
loop_
_entity_poly.entity_id
_entity_poly.type
_entity_poly.pdbx_seq_one_letter_code
_entity_poly.pdbx_strand_id
1 'polypeptide(L)'
;MNCLTSLTLLALISGTLLLVAAAHTGREHQSLYLNMSYFTETQCKLPENGQCEYTDACFCYPPFGSGRIRTKSYFYSPQHKKCIRASNGIGLGCNSFEDPNECFKQCARKLNKGNYKVQNVNRN
;
A
#
# COMPACT_ATOMS: atom_id res chain seq x y z
N MET A 1 -21.42 -38.10 -36.73
CA MET A 1 -20.23 -37.67 -35.98
C MET A 1 -20.42 -36.21 -35.53
N ASN A 2 -21.40 -35.93 -34.65
CA ASN A 2 -21.83 -34.55 -34.38
C ASN A 2 -21.86 -34.17 -32.88
N CYS A 3 -21.85 -35.12 -31.94
CA CYS A 3 -21.90 -34.79 -30.51
C CYS A 3 -20.57 -34.27 -29.96
N LEU A 4 -19.44 -34.88 -30.35
CA LEU A 4 -18.13 -34.52 -29.81
C LEU A 4 -17.71 -33.10 -30.20
N THR A 5 -17.96 -32.69 -31.45
CA THR A 5 -17.67 -31.34 -31.95
C THR A 5 -18.54 -30.29 -31.26
N SER A 6 -19.82 -30.60 -31.02
CA SER A 6 -20.73 -29.69 -30.31
C SER A 6 -20.36 -29.49 -28.84
N LEU A 7 -19.89 -30.55 -28.16
CA LEU A 7 -19.41 -30.49 -26.77
C LEU A 7 -18.12 -29.67 -26.67
N THR A 8 -17.17 -29.83 -27.60
CA THR A 8 -15.94 -29.03 -27.62
C THR A 8 -16.22 -27.56 -27.87
N LEU A 9 -17.19 -27.24 -28.73
CA LEU A 9 -17.57 -25.85 -29.01
C LEU A 9 -18.20 -25.18 -27.78
N LEU A 10 -19.09 -25.90 -27.08
CA LEU A 10 -19.71 -25.40 -25.84
C LEU A 10 -18.68 -25.19 -24.73
N ALA A 11 -17.71 -26.09 -24.58
CA ALA A 11 -16.63 -25.94 -23.60
C ALA A 11 -15.72 -24.74 -23.92
N LEU A 12 -15.46 -24.47 -25.19
CA LEU A 12 -14.71 -23.29 -25.63
C LEU A 12 -15.48 -21.97 -25.38
N ILE A 13 -16.79 -21.96 -25.65
CA ILE A 13 -17.63 -20.78 -25.41
C ILE A 13 -17.74 -20.50 -23.90
N SER A 14 -17.97 -21.53 -23.09
CA SER A 14 -18.05 -21.34 -21.63
C SER A 14 -16.71 -20.90 -21.02
N GLY A 15 -15.58 -21.47 -21.50
CA GLY A 15 -14.24 -21.07 -21.08
C GLY A 15 -13.90 -19.62 -21.42
N THR A 16 -14.25 -19.15 -22.63
CA THR A 16 -13.99 -17.77 -23.04
C THR A 16 -14.86 -16.77 -22.27
N LEU A 17 -16.14 -17.08 -21.99
CA LEU A 17 -16.99 -16.25 -21.15
C LEU A 17 -16.47 -16.11 -19.72
N LEU A 18 -15.93 -17.20 -19.14
CA LEU A 18 -15.32 -17.20 -17.81
C LEU A 18 -14.06 -16.32 -17.75
N LEU A 19 -13.22 -16.38 -18.79
CA LEU A 19 -12.03 -15.54 -18.91
C LEU A 19 -12.38 -14.06 -19.06
N VAL A 20 -13.41 -13.73 -19.87
CA VAL A 20 -13.89 -12.36 -20.06
C VAL A 20 -14.48 -11.80 -18.76
N ALA A 21 -15.29 -12.60 -18.04
CA ALA A 21 -15.82 -12.21 -16.74
C ALA A 21 -14.69 -11.96 -15.72
N ALA A 22 -13.69 -12.84 -15.67
CA ALA A 22 -12.52 -12.66 -14.79
C ALA A 22 -11.73 -11.38 -15.13
N ALA A 23 -11.54 -11.07 -16.40
CA ALA A 23 -10.88 -9.84 -16.85
C ALA A 23 -11.65 -8.57 -16.44
N HIS A 24 -12.98 -8.59 -16.54
CA HIS A 24 -13.83 -7.48 -16.11
C HIS A 24 -13.91 -7.30 -14.60
N THR A 25 -13.64 -8.35 -13.81
CA THR A 25 -13.50 -8.22 -12.34
C THR A 25 -12.15 -7.67 -11.89
N GLY A 26 -11.26 -7.30 -12.82
CA GLY A 26 -10.05 -6.55 -12.51
C GLY A 26 -10.41 -5.31 -11.71
N ARG A 27 -10.10 -5.31 -10.41
CA ARG A 27 -10.41 -4.23 -9.46
C ARG A 27 -10.05 -2.88 -10.09
N GLU A 28 -11.05 -2.04 -10.33
CA GLU A 28 -10.80 -0.64 -10.65
C GLU A 28 -9.82 -0.08 -9.61
N HIS A 29 -8.72 0.49 -10.10
CA HIS A 29 -7.78 1.18 -9.23
C HIS A 29 -8.51 2.41 -8.64
N GLN A 30 -9.06 2.25 -7.44
CA GLN A 30 -9.66 3.36 -6.71
C GLN A 30 -8.58 4.43 -6.47
N SER A 31 -8.81 5.61 -7.05
CA SER A 31 -7.98 6.78 -6.79
C SER A 31 -8.09 7.15 -5.31
N LEU A 32 -6.96 7.07 -4.59
CA LEU A 32 -6.88 7.46 -3.19
C LEU A 32 -6.46 8.94 -3.10
N TYR A 33 -7.35 9.78 -2.56
CA TYR A 33 -7.06 11.19 -2.32
C TYR A 33 -6.52 11.40 -0.90
N LEU A 34 -5.41 12.12 -0.78
CA LEU A 34 -4.78 12.47 0.49
C LEU A 34 -5.10 13.91 0.85
N ASN A 35 -5.61 14.13 2.06
CA ASN A 35 -5.77 15.48 2.57
C ASN A 35 -4.48 15.94 3.26
N MET A 36 -3.92 17.05 2.78
CA MET A 36 -2.65 17.60 3.25
C MET A 36 -2.69 18.01 4.73
N SER A 37 -3.87 18.32 5.29
CA SER A 37 -4.02 18.71 6.70
C SER A 37 -3.66 17.61 7.70
N TYR A 38 -3.60 16.35 7.27
CA TYR A 38 -3.19 15.21 8.11
C TYR A 38 -1.67 15.05 8.22
N PHE A 39 -0.91 15.85 7.47
CA PHE A 39 0.54 15.77 7.41
C PHE A 39 1.13 17.05 8.01
N THR A 40 1.43 16.99 9.31
CA THR A 40 1.82 18.16 10.10
C THR A 40 3.32 18.43 10.07
N GLU A 41 4.13 17.47 9.63
CA GLU A 41 5.58 17.63 9.62
C GLU A 41 6.05 18.40 8.39
N THR A 42 7.02 19.29 8.58
CA THR A 42 7.60 20.15 7.53
C THR A 42 9.01 19.72 7.15
N GLN A 43 9.76 19.10 8.06
CA GLN A 43 11.11 18.59 7.82
C GLN A 43 11.09 17.18 7.22
N CYS A 44 10.63 17.10 5.96
CA CYS A 44 10.34 15.82 5.30
C CYS A 44 11.37 15.38 4.26
N LYS A 45 12.37 16.21 4.04
CA LYS A 45 13.49 15.89 3.16
C LYS A 45 14.44 14.93 3.86
N LEU A 46 15.03 14.02 3.10
CA LEU A 46 16.10 13.18 3.61
C LEU A 46 17.27 14.10 4.05
N PRO A 47 17.71 14.05 5.33
CA PRO A 47 18.88 14.79 5.76
C PRO A 47 20.17 14.22 5.14
N GLU A 48 21.28 14.98 5.20
CA GLU A 48 22.56 14.59 4.56
C GLU A 48 23.13 13.28 5.13
N ASN A 49 22.84 12.97 6.39
CA ASN A 49 23.19 11.69 7.02
C ASN A 49 22.28 10.52 6.60
N GLY A 50 21.24 10.78 5.78
CA GLY A 50 20.30 9.80 5.26
C GLY A 50 19.27 9.28 6.26
N GLN A 51 19.20 9.82 7.48
CA GLN A 51 18.35 9.29 8.55
C GLN A 51 17.21 10.23 8.93
N CYS A 52 15.98 9.79 8.68
CA CYS A 52 14.79 10.51 9.15
C CYS A 52 14.44 10.10 10.58
N GLU A 53 14.03 11.06 11.41
CA GLU A 53 13.39 10.73 12.68
C GLU A 53 12.00 10.16 12.40
N TYR A 54 11.88 8.84 12.60
CA TYR A 54 10.77 8.09 12.05
C TYR A 54 9.41 8.32 12.70
N THR A 55 9.32 8.94 13.87
CA THR A 55 8.01 9.38 14.40
C THR A 55 7.45 10.55 13.60
N ASP A 56 8.32 11.44 13.14
CA ASP A 56 7.94 12.68 12.44
C ASP A 56 7.80 12.41 10.94
N ALA A 57 8.61 11.48 10.42
CA ALA A 57 8.48 10.92 9.08
C ALA A 57 7.05 10.41 8.75
N CYS A 58 6.31 9.90 9.73
CA CYS A 58 4.95 9.40 9.51
C CYS A 58 3.92 10.52 9.26
N PHE A 59 4.23 11.73 9.69
CA PHE A 59 3.40 12.93 9.50
C PHE A 59 3.90 13.79 8.33
N CYS A 60 4.90 13.32 7.59
CA CYS A 60 5.36 13.96 6.38
C CYS A 60 4.46 13.66 5.19
N TYR A 61 4.20 14.68 4.36
CA TYR A 61 3.51 14.43 3.09
C TYR A 61 4.36 13.49 2.22
N PRO A 62 3.77 12.44 1.60
CA PRO A 62 4.57 11.48 0.85
C PRO A 62 5.20 12.14 -0.39
N PRO A 63 6.48 11.87 -0.70
CA PRO A 63 7.23 12.61 -1.72
C PRO A 63 6.92 12.17 -3.16
N PHE A 64 5.67 12.32 -3.62
CA PHE A 64 5.25 11.94 -4.98
C PHE A 64 5.92 12.76 -6.10
N GLY A 65 6.45 13.95 -5.78
CA GLY A 65 7.03 14.90 -6.74
C GLY A 65 8.56 14.90 -6.85
N SER A 66 9.28 14.18 -5.97
CA SER A 66 10.76 14.18 -5.95
C SER A 66 11.38 13.07 -6.83
N GLY A 67 10.57 12.42 -7.66
CA GLY A 67 10.97 11.31 -8.53
C GLY A 67 10.07 10.09 -8.35
N ARG A 68 10.17 9.12 -9.26
CA ARG A 68 9.48 7.82 -9.16
C ARG A 68 10.50 6.73 -8.94
N ILE A 69 10.77 6.40 -7.68
CA ILE A 69 11.64 5.28 -7.34
C ILE A 69 10.75 4.06 -7.18
N ARG A 70 10.91 3.06 -8.04
CA ARG A 70 10.03 1.86 -8.00
C ARG A 70 10.28 0.97 -6.79
N THR A 71 11.51 0.97 -6.25
CA THR A 71 11.85 0.19 -5.06
C THR A 71 11.15 0.76 -3.83
N LYS A 72 11.11 2.08 -3.67
CA LYS A 72 10.32 2.74 -2.63
C LYS A 72 8.88 2.93 -3.10
N SER A 73 7.96 2.12 -2.59
CA SER A 73 6.56 2.18 -3.03
C SER A 73 5.56 2.27 -1.89
N TYR A 74 6.00 2.35 -0.64
CA TYR A 74 5.12 2.42 0.52
C TYR A 74 5.23 3.76 1.25
N PHE A 75 4.10 4.26 1.75
CA PHE A 75 4.04 5.43 2.63
C PHE A 75 2.94 5.24 3.69
N TYR A 76 3.05 5.95 4.80
CA TYR A 76 2.02 5.97 5.83
C TYR A 76 1.03 7.12 5.59
N SER A 77 -0.27 6.85 5.70
CA SER A 77 -1.30 7.88 5.68
C SER A 77 -1.94 8.00 7.07
N PRO A 78 -1.72 9.10 7.82
CA PRO A 78 -2.39 9.33 9.09
C PRO A 78 -3.92 9.38 8.97
N GLN A 79 -4.43 9.98 7.88
CA GLN A 79 -5.85 10.02 7.53
C GLN A 79 -6.48 8.62 7.50
N HIS A 80 -5.79 7.66 6.91
CA HIS A 80 -6.30 6.30 6.71
C HIS A 80 -5.77 5.30 7.73
N LYS A 81 -4.89 5.75 8.65
CA LYS A 81 -4.23 4.93 9.67
C LYS A 81 -3.58 3.66 9.10
N LYS A 82 -2.97 3.75 7.92
CA LYS A 82 -2.42 2.57 7.22
C LYS A 82 -1.20 2.89 6.36
N CYS A 83 -0.40 1.86 6.12
CA CYS A 83 0.63 1.86 5.08
C CYS A 83 0.00 1.57 3.72
N ILE A 84 0.29 2.40 2.73
CA ILE A 84 -0.33 2.37 1.40
C ILE A 84 0.78 2.19 0.36
N ARG A 85 0.53 1.31 -0.62
CA ARG A 85 1.40 1.14 -1.77
C ARG A 85 1.02 2.13 -2.87
N ALA A 86 1.96 2.98 -3.28
CA ALA A 86 1.84 3.81 -4.47
C ALA A 86 2.02 2.96 -5.74
N SER A 87 1.14 3.13 -6.71
CA SER A 87 1.17 2.37 -7.98
C SER A 87 2.39 2.67 -8.85
N ASN A 88 2.89 3.90 -8.80
CA ASN A 88 3.97 4.39 -9.66
C ASN A 88 5.29 4.62 -8.91
N GLY A 89 5.45 4.00 -7.73
CA GLY A 89 6.54 4.30 -6.81
C GLY A 89 6.37 5.64 -6.11
N ILE A 90 7.29 5.94 -5.20
CA ILE A 90 7.35 7.19 -4.45
C ILE A 90 8.79 7.73 -4.47
N GLY A 91 8.96 9.04 -4.34
CA GLY A 91 10.27 9.68 -4.42
C GLY A 91 11.09 9.54 -3.14
N LEU A 92 12.26 10.19 -3.09
CA LEU A 92 13.05 10.24 -1.86
C LEU A 92 12.43 11.21 -0.86
N GLY A 93 12.36 10.77 0.39
CA GLY A 93 11.90 11.56 1.53
C GLY A 93 11.64 10.65 2.73
N CYS A 94 11.20 11.26 3.83
CA CYS A 94 11.04 10.53 5.09
C CYS A 94 9.82 9.61 5.12
N ASN A 95 8.69 10.02 4.53
CA ASN A 95 7.50 9.16 4.38
C ASN A 95 7.57 8.32 3.10
N SER A 96 8.65 7.56 2.95
CA SER A 96 8.89 6.73 1.76
C SER A 96 9.70 5.49 2.12
N PHE A 97 9.03 4.35 2.08
CA PHE A 97 9.55 3.05 2.50
C PHE A 97 9.61 2.07 1.33
N GLU A 98 10.59 1.19 1.37
CA GLU A 98 10.74 0.10 0.41
C GLU A 98 9.82 -1.08 0.78
N ASP A 99 9.71 -1.37 2.07
CA ASP A 99 9.00 -2.53 2.58
C ASP A 99 7.75 -2.13 3.41
N PRO A 100 6.61 -2.83 3.25
CA PRO A 100 5.41 -2.54 4.03
C PRO A 100 5.60 -2.79 5.53
N ASN A 101 6.43 -3.75 5.94
CA ASN A 101 6.73 -3.99 7.35
C ASN A 101 7.63 -2.91 7.93
N GLU A 102 8.53 -2.34 7.14
CA GLU A 102 9.30 -1.16 7.55
C GLU A 102 8.35 0.00 7.90
N CYS A 103 7.45 0.35 6.96
CA CYS A 103 6.41 1.35 7.20
C CYS A 103 5.57 1.01 8.44
N PHE A 104 5.18 -0.26 8.62
CA PHE A 104 4.40 -0.68 9.77
C PHE A 104 5.16 -0.49 11.09
N LYS A 105 6.41 -0.96 11.17
CA LYS A 105 7.22 -0.91 12.40
C LYS A 105 7.51 0.52 12.84
N GLN A 106 7.74 1.40 11.87
CA GLN A 106 8.13 2.80 12.10
C GLN A 106 6.91 3.69 12.35
N CYS A 107 5.81 3.48 11.61
CA CYS A 107 4.60 4.31 11.70
C CYS A 107 3.39 3.59 12.29
N ALA A 108 2.79 2.66 11.53
CA ALA A 108 1.48 2.14 11.86
C ALA A 108 1.43 1.48 13.25
N ARG A 109 2.45 0.73 13.66
CA ARG A 109 2.53 0.10 14.98
C ARG A 109 2.56 1.12 16.12
N LYS A 110 3.23 2.25 15.92
CA LYS A 110 3.38 3.29 16.95
C LYS A 110 2.14 4.17 17.05
N LEU A 111 1.57 4.53 15.89
CA LEU A 111 0.46 5.48 15.78
C LEU A 111 -0.92 4.83 15.90
N ASN A 112 -1.05 3.59 15.43
CA ASN A 112 -2.27 2.81 15.60
C ASN A 112 -2.17 2.02 16.90
N LYS A 113 -2.36 2.71 18.04
CA LYS A 113 -2.54 2.03 19.31
C LYS A 113 -3.69 1.04 19.16
N GLY A 114 -3.38 -0.25 19.13
CA GLY A 114 -4.40 -1.30 19.09
C GLY A 114 -5.27 -1.23 20.34
N ASN A 115 -6.53 -1.64 20.23
CA ASN A 115 -7.43 -1.74 21.39
C ASN A 115 -7.06 -2.92 22.33
N TYR A 116 -5.99 -3.66 22.02
CA TYR A 116 -5.62 -4.87 22.73
C TYR A 116 -4.46 -4.61 23.68
N LYS A 117 -4.70 -4.80 24.98
CA LYS A 117 -3.64 -4.94 25.97
C LYS A 117 -3.15 -6.39 25.92
N VAL A 118 -1.92 -6.60 25.46
CA VAL A 118 -1.27 -7.91 25.58
C VAL A 118 -0.87 -8.09 27.05
N GLN A 119 -1.60 -8.92 27.79
CA GLN A 119 -1.18 -9.38 29.11
C GLN A 119 -0.38 -10.67 28.95
N ASN A 120 0.83 -10.70 29.51
CA ASN A 120 1.62 -11.91 29.60
C ASN A 120 1.13 -12.72 30.81
N VAL A 121 0.37 -13.78 30.57
CA VAL A 121 -0.19 -14.68 31.59
C VAL A 121 0.85 -15.61 32.24
N ASN A 122 2.12 -15.58 31.80
CA ASN A 122 3.19 -16.43 32.32
C ASN A 122 4.13 -15.72 33.32
N ARG A 123 3.74 -14.58 33.89
CA ARG A 123 4.42 -14.04 35.08
C ARG A 123 3.76 -14.60 36.34
N ASN A 124 4.17 -15.81 36.73
CA ASN A 124 4.09 -16.27 38.12
C ASN A 124 5.43 -16.00 38.80
#